data_AF-A0A847IXC7-F1
#
_entry.id   AF-A0A847IXC7-F1
#
_cell.length_a   1.000
_cell.length_b   1.000
_cell.length_c   1.000
_cell.angle_alpha   90.00
_cell.angle_beta   90.00
_cell.angle_gamma   90.00
#
_symmetry.space_group_name_H-M   'P 1'
#
loop_
_entity.id
_entity.type
_entity.pdbx_description
1 polymer ?
#
loop_
_entity_poly.entity_id
_entity_poly.type
_entity_poly.pdbx_seq_one_letter_code
_entity_poly.pdbx_strand_id
1 'polypeptide(L)'
;MRILTLVSFMVFVLFWSACSKDKDDKKEVKAAFSWELIEEPGKVLFTNLSSNAVSYEWNFDDGTSSTVASPTKVYNRNGEYIVTLKAFGEKKIHSVYDTVTVDNIVTR
;
A
#
# COMPACT_ATOMS: atom_id res chain seq x y z
N MET A 1 -10.46 62.05 -26.66
CA MET A 1 -10.85 62.36 -25.27
C MET A 1 -10.49 61.15 -24.42
N ARG A 2 -9.33 61.20 -23.76
CA ARG A 2 -8.84 60.13 -22.88
C ARG A 2 -9.62 60.21 -21.56
N ILE A 3 -10.30 59.14 -21.17
CA ILE A 3 -10.86 59.02 -19.82
C ILE A 3 -9.97 58.03 -19.07
N LEU A 4 -9.13 58.58 -18.18
CA LEU A 4 -8.48 57.87 -17.09
C LEU A 4 -9.58 57.44 -16.10
N THR A 5 -9.71 56.14 -15.82
CA THR A 5 -10.26 55.66 -14.54
C THR A 5 -9.31 54.64 -13.97
N LEU A 6 -8.63 55.04 -12.91
CA LEU A 6 -7.62 54.30 -12.17
C LEU A 6 -8.27 53.87 -10.85
N VAL A 7 -8.99 52.73 -10.83
CA VAL A 7 -9.37 52.04 -9.58
C VAL A 7 -9.48 50.54 -9.84
N SER A 8 -8.83 49.77 -8.97
CA SER A 8 -8.99 48.34 -8.72
C SER A 8 -8.15 47.35 -9.54
N PHE A 9 -6.86 47.34 -9.20
CA PHE A 9 -5.97 46.18 -9.30
C PHE A 9 -6.43 45.09 -8.30
N MET A 10 -7.58 44.46 -8.55
CA MET A 10 -8.22 43.36 -7.78
C MET A 10 -9.58 43.23 -8.45
N VAL A 11 -9.87 42.28 -9.35
CA VAL A 11 -10.18 40.87 -9.06
C VAL A 11 -9.74 40.03 -10.29
N PHE A 12 -8.46 40.09 -10.61
CA PHE A 12 -7.80 38.98 -11.29
C PHE A 12 -7.61 37.88 -10.22
N VAL A 13 -7.98 36.64 -10.50
CA VAL A 13 -7.71 35.46 -9.66
C VAL A 13 -8.61 35.24 -8.43
N LEU A 14 -9.92 35.45 -8.53
CA LEU A 14 -10.84 34.87 -7.53
C LEU A 14 -12.00 34.16 -8.21
N PHE A 15 -11.74 33.17 -9.07
CA PHE A 15 -12.65 32.01 -9.28
C PHE A 15 -12.02 30.90 -10.12
N TRP A 16 -10.68 30.79 -10.13
CA TRP A 16 -10.01 29.55 -10.50
C TRP A 16 -9.15 29.10 -9.33
N SER A 17 -9.40 27.88 -8.87
CA SER A 17 -8.76 27.20 -7.73
C SER A 17 -9.06 27.75 -6.34
N ALA A 18 -10.30 27.54 -5.87
CA ALA A 18 -10.51 27.20 -4.46
C ALA A 18 -10.85 25.70 -4.35
N CYS A 19 -9.93 24.84 -4.78
CA CYS A 19 -9.82 23.50 -4.19
C CYS A 19 -8.72 23.62 -3.14
N SER A 20 -9.12 23.97 -1.91
CA SER A 20 -8.24 23.94 -0.75
C SER A 20 -7.85 22.48 -0.51
N LYS A 21 -6.68 22.07 -0.99
CA LYS A 21 -6.06 20.86 -0.48
C LYS A 21 -5.55 21.20 0.92
N ASP A 22 -6.40 20.96 1.92
CA ASP A 22 -6.01 21.02 3.32
C ASP A 22 -4.84 20.06 3.53
N LYS A 23 -3.67 20.63 3.84
CA LYS A 23 -2.48 19.88 4.22
C LYS A 23 -2.54 19.58 5.71
N ASP A 24 -3.38 18.63 6.08
CA ASP A 24 -3.09 17.84 7.25
C ASP A 24 -1.93 16.90 6.88
N ASP A 25 -0.70 17.20 7.32
CA ASP A 25 0.46 16.29 7.26
C ASP A 25 0.27 15.10 8.22
N LYS A 26 -0.90 14.46 8.17
CA LYS A 26 -1.18 13.22 8.86
C LYS A 26 -0.45 12.13 8.10
N LYS A 27 0.67 11.65 8.65
CA LYS A 27 1.40 10.49 8.14
C LYS A 27 0.43 9.34 7.84
N GLU A 28 0.07 9.20 6.58
CA GLU A 28 -0.91 8.22 6.12
C GLU A 28 -0.29 6.83 6.16
N VAL A 29 -1.09 5.84 6.53
CA VAL A 29 -0.65 4.44 6.45
C VAL A 29 -0.46 4.07 4.98
N LYS A 30 0.68 3.44 4.68
CA LYS A 30 0.94 2.87 3.37
C LYS A 30 1.40 1.44 3.56
N ALA A 31 0.57 0.50 3.15
CA ALA A 31 0.96 -0.90 3.02
C ALA A 31 1.92 -1.09 1.85
N ALA A 32 2.98 -1.86 2.06
CA ALA A 32 3.93 -2.31 1.04
C ALA A 32 4.62 -3.57 1.55
N PHE A 33 5.01 -4.46 0.64
CA PHE A 33 5.80 -5.63 0.99
C PHE A 33 6.68 -6.09 -0.18
N SER A 34 7.64 -6.95 0.14
CA SER A 34 8.38 -7.78 -0.80
C SER A 34 8.34 -9.25 -0.35
N TRP A 35 8.71 -10.15 -1.24
CA TRP A 35 8.78 -11.58 -0.97
C TRP A 35 10.01 -12.21 -1.62
N GLU A 36 10.49 -13.31 -1.04
CA GLU A 36 11.52 -14.16 -1.65
C GLU A 36 11.24 -15.64 -1.37
N LEU A 37 11.54 -16.50 -2.35
CA LEU A 37 11.65 -17.93 -2.13
C LEU A 37 12.95 -18.22 -1.41
N ILE A 38 12.90 -19.07 -0.39
CA ILE A 38 14.10 -19.50 0.34
C ILE A 38 14.49 -20.93 -0.04
N GLU A 39 15.68 -21.37 0.39
CA GLU A 39 16.25 -22.71 0.11
C GLU A 39 15.52 -23.85 0.87
N GLU A 40 14.22 -23.70 1.07
CA GLU A 40 13.31 -24.71 1.62
C GLU A 40 12.08 -24.81 0.71
N PRO A 41 11.71 -26.03 0.25
CA PRO A 41 10.60 -26.22 -0.68
C PRO A 41 9.29 -25.59 -0.19
N GLY A 42 8.67 -24.78 -1.04
CA GLY A 42 7.38 -24.12 -0.79
C GLY A 42 7.44 -22.98 0.24
N LYS A 43 8.62 -22.64 0.76
CA LYS A 43 8.77 -21.63 1.81
C LYS A 43 9.08 -20.26 1.21
N VAL A 44 8.25 -19.28 1.57
CA VAL A 44 8.35 -17.88 1.14
C VAL A 44 8.54 -17.00 2.36
N LEU A 45 9.55 -16.13 2.33
CA LEU A 45 9.74 -15.08 3.33
C LEU A 45 9.06 -13.80 2.84
N PHE A 46 8.14 -13.26 3.64
CA PHE A 46 7.52 -11.97 3.39
C PHE A 46 8.20 -10.89 4.24
N THR A 47 8.60 -9.79 3.61
CA THR A 47 9.14 -8.62 4.29
C THR A 47 8.15 -7.46 4.21
N ASN A 48 7.71 -6.99 5.37
CA ASN A 48 6.84 -5.84 5.46
C ASN A 48 7.62 -4.54 5.28
N LEU A 49 7.20 -3.73 4.32
CA LEU A 49 7.76 -2.42 3.99
C LEU A 49 6.76 -1.29 4.26
N SER A 50 5.70 -1.58 5.00
CA SER A 50 4.63 -0.64 5.31
C SER A 50 5.13 0.49 6.19
N SER A 51 4.52 1.67 6.04
CA SER A 51 4.79 2.83 6.89
C SER A 51 3.53 3.29 7.61
N ASN A 52 3.72 3.81 8.83
CA ASN A 52 2.67 4.36 9.70
C ASN A 52 1.54 3.37 10.03
N ALA A 53 1.87 2.08 10.11
CA ALA A 53 0.97 1.01 10.50
C ALA A 53 1.21 0.59 11.96
N VAL A 54 0.13 0.20 12.65
CA VAL A 54 0.13 -0.33 14.02
C VAL A 54 -0.04 -1.86 14.04
N SER A 55 -0.69 -2.43 13.02
CA SER A 55 -0.88 -3.88 12.89
C SER A 55 -1.07 -4.29 11.44
N TYR A 56 -1.05 -5.60 11.21
CA TYR A 56 -1.04 -6.21 9.88
C TYR A 56 -1.97 -7.41 9.81
N GLU A 57 -2.52 -7.65 8.63
CA GLU A 57 -3.26 -8.86 8.27
C GLU A 57 -2.80 -9.28 6.87
N TRP A 58 -2.31 -10.52 6.77
CA TRP A 58 -1.90 -11.18 5.54
C TRP A 58 -2.96 -12.19 5.13
N ASN A 59 -3.31 -12.22 3.85
CA ASN A 59 -4.05 -13.31 3.21
C ASN A 59 -3.18 -13.90 2.11
N PHE A 60 -2.93 -15.21 2.17
CA PHE A 60 -2.01 -15.90 1.26
C PHE A 60 -2.71 -16.58 0.08
N ASP A 61 -4.02 -16.37 -0.10
CA ASP A 61 -4.83 -16.93 -1.20
C ASP A 61 -4.90 -18.48 -1.24
N ASP A 62 -4.47 -19.13 -0.15
CA ASP A 62 -4.53 -20.58 0.04
C ASP A 62 -5.49 -20.99 1.17
N GLY A 63 -6.29 -20.03 1.65
CA GLY A 63 -7.19 -20.17 2.80
C GLY A 63 -6.53 -19.92 4.16
N THR A 64 -5.23 -19.60 4.20
CA THR A 64 -4.52 -19.25 5.44
C THR A 64 -4.20 -17.76 5.52
N SER A 65 -3.96 -17.28 6.75
CA SER A 65 -3.66 -15.88 7.06
C SER A 65 -2.61 -15.74 8.16
N SER A 66 -2.09 -14.53 8.35
CA SER A 66 -1.16 -14.20 9.44
C SER A 66 -1.33 -12.76 9.91
N THR A 67 -1.00 -12.49 11.17
CA THR A 67 -0.91 -11.14 11.75
C THR A 67 0.53 -10.74 12.12
N VAL A 68 1.48 -11.65 11.91
CA VAL A 68 2.91 -11.37 12.10
C VAL A 68 3.34 -10.30 11.11
N ALA A 69 4.15 -9.34 11.54
CA ALA A 69 4.58 -8.23 10.70
C ALA A 69 5.23 -8.70 9.40
N SER A 70 6.24 -9.58 9.50
CA SER A 70 6.95 -10.21 8.38
C SER A 70 6.92 -11.74 8.54
N PRO A 71 5.89 -12.44 8.04
CA PRO A 71 5.73 -13.87 8.24
C PRO A 71 6.60 -14.69 7.28
N THR A 72 6.95 -15.90 7.71
CA THR A 72 7.37 -16.97 6.80
C THR A 72 6.18 -17.88 6.53
N LYS A 73 5.90 -18.15 5.26
CA LYS A 73 4.75 -18.95 4.82
C LYS A 73 5.24 -20.20 4.09
N VAL A 74 4.59 -21.33 4.36
CA VAL A 74 4.78 -22.58 3.61
C VAL A 74 3.55 -22.84 2.75
N TYR A 75 3.77 -23.01 1.45
CA TYR A 75 2.79 -23.42 0.45
C TYR A 75 2.95 -24.91 0.16
N ASN A 76 1.82 -25.59 -0.04
CA ASN A 76 1.80 -27.04 -0.27
C ASN A 76 1.80 -27.43 -1.76
N ARG A 77 1.64 -26.45 -2.66
CA ARG A 77 1.57 -26.66 -4.11
C ARG A 77 2.31 -25.54 -4.83
N ASN A 78 2.91 -25.87 -5.96
CA ASN A 78 3.40 -24.85 -6.88
C ASN A 78 2.21 -24.11 -7.51
N GLY A 79 2.41 -22.84 -7.82
CA GLY A 79 1.39 -21.98 -8.42
C GLY A 79 1.64 -20.51 -8.17
N GLU A 80 0.71 -19.70 -8.68
CA GLU A 80 0.63 -18.27 -8.42
C GLU A 80 -0.40 -18.02 -7.31
N TYR A 81 -0.06 -17.16 -6.36
CA TYR A 81 -0.91 -16.79 -5.22
C TYR A 81 -1.05 -15.28 -5.14
N ILE A 82 -2.27 -14.76 -5.04
CA ILE A 82 -2.51 -13.31 -4.89
C ILE A 82 -2.42 -12.93 -3.42
N VAL A 83 -1.21 -12.66 -2.95
CA VAL A 83 -0.98 -12.35 -1.54
C VAL A 83 -1.40 -10.92 -1.26
N THR A 84 -2.27 -10.74 -0.26
CA THR A 84 -2.76 -9.43 0.17
C THR A 84 -2.19 -9.07 1.53
N LEU A 85 -1.58 -7.89 1.64
CA LEU A 85 -1.23 -7.26 2.91
C LEU A 85 -2.19 -6.10 3.18
N LYS A 86 -2.88 -6.18 4.31
CA LYS A 86 -3.63 -5.07 4.90
C LYS A 86 -2.85 -4.51 6.08
N ALA A 87 -2.46 -3.24 5.99
CA ALA A 87 -1.81 -2.50 7.07
C ALA A 87 -2.81 -1.55 7.72
N PHE A 88 -2.99 -1.69 9.03
CA PHE A 88 -3.90 -0.87 9.82
C PHE A 88 -3.09 0.27 10.43
N GLY A 89 -3.42 1.51 10.08
CA GLY A 89 -2.94 2.70 10.79
C GLY A 89 -3.95 3.17 11.84
N GLU A 90 -3.67 4.27 12.52
CA GLU A 90 -4.52 4.77 13.62
C GLU A 90 -5.96 5.12 13.22
N LYS A 91 -6.17 5.60 11.97
CA LYS A 91 -7.51 6.00 11.49
C LYS A 91 -7.88 5.44 10.11
N LYS A 92 -6.89 4.94 9.37
CA LYS A 92 -7.04 4.46 8.00
C LYS A 92 -6.42 3.08 7.89
N ILE A 93 -6.86 2.35 6.89
CA ILE A 93 -6.30 1.07 6.50
C ILE A 93 -5.81 1.24 5.06
N HIS A 94 -4.62 0.71 4.75
CA HIS A 94 -4.15 0.58 3.38
C HIS A 94 -4.00 -0.91 3.05
N SER A 95 -4.36 -1.29 1.83
CA SER A 95 -4.26 -2.67 1.36
C SER A 95 -3.51 -2.69 0.05
N VAL A 96 -2.58 -3.62 -0.09
CA VAL A 96 -1.87 -3.91 -1.34
C VAL A 96 -1.89 -5.41 -1.59
N TYR A 97 -1.75 -5.79 -2.84
CA TYR A 97 -1.61 -7.18 -3.26
C TYR A 97 -0.45 -7.29 -4.23
N ASP A 98 0.14 -8.48 -4.30
CA ASP A 98 1.14 -8.86 -5.29
C ASP A 98 0.99 -10.35 -5.63
N THR A 99 1.43 -10.73 -6.83
CA THR A 99 1.43 -12.13 -7.26
C THR A 99 2.72 -12.80 -6.81
N VAL A 100 2.59 -13.80 -5.96
CA VAL A 100 3.71 -14.63 -5.48
C VAL A 100 3.76 -15.92 -6.29
N THR A 101 4.88 -16.16 -6.96
CA THR A 101 5.11 -17.41 -7.70
C THR A 101 5.84 -18.40 -6.81
N VAL A 102 5.28 -19.58 -6.64
CA VAL A 102 5.90 -20.71 -5.93
C VAL A 102 6.13 -21.82 -6.94
N ASP A 103 7.38 -22.14 -7.21
CA ASP A 103 7.79 -23.16 -8.18
C ASP A 103 8.89 -24.09 -7.65
N ASN A 104 9.32 -23.90 -6.39
CA ASN A 104 10.41 -24.63 -5.75
C ASN A 104 9.97 -25.90 -4.99
N ILE A 105 8.73 -26.38 -5.15
CA ILE A 105 8.28 -27.65 -4.59
C ILE A 105 8.56 -28.78 -5.59
N VAL A 106 9.40 -29.73 -5.19
CA VAL A 106 9.73 -30.90 -6.00
C VAL A 106 8.66 -31.97 -5.81
N THR A 107 7.87 -32.25 -6.85
CA THR A 107 6.99 -33.43 -6.90
C THR A 107 7.81 -34.65 -7.31
N ARG A 108 7.70 -35.75 -6.56
CA ARG A 108 8.32 -37.04 -6.92
C ARG A 108 7.68 -37.66 -8.14
#